data_AF-A0A4Y3UKT8-F1
#
_entry.id   AF-A0A4Y3UKT8-F1
#
_cell.length_a   1.000
_cell.length_b   1.000
_cell.length_c   1.000
_cell.angle_alpha   90.00
_cell.angle_beta   90.00
_cell.angle_gamma   90.00
#
_symmetry.space_group_name_H-M   'P 1'
#
loop_
_entity.id
_entity.type
_entity.pdbx_description
1 polymer ?
#
loop_
_entity_poly.entity_id
_entity_poly.type
_entity_poly.pdbx_seq_one_letter_code
_entity_poly.pdbx_strand_id
1 'polypeptide(L)'
;MASEKFEAPDLQKFIASLRPDADHLDDLWRRPEPQLLPIPATVRGFRIRIDLQRTKPPVWRRIEVPGDILLPRLHEVIQAAMGWTESHLHRFRTSNDRNAPEFLTQFDLDEGDEGMLEDDVRLDQVIADEGDRLWYDYDFGDDWKHLLRIEKVLDSPPPAPVCVGGKLACPPEDCGGVWGYTELADWVRSDYDDALRPEVFENTAEGRAWLPDGWHPDVFDIDETNELITSVTAEPIPVVEELESLLELARNRGARGLRDALAHPAASGVTDISTDEAADLTEPFRVLLDVVGDGVTLTGAGYLKPAAVEQIAHRTGITEWWIGKANREDLAWPVWELRATARALGLVSVRKGRIAPTQAIAKRRDDPQAMLRHITGRLPLGTTPAERHAGWMALAAVANETPAELWEESISELLFDLGWRDREDPYRAPSPESPTLDALHLLAGAMRANGRPKGVNTAVAAVARAVIRA
;
A
#
# COMPACT_ATOMS: atom_id res chain seq x y z
N MET A 1 22.14 -55.42 -53.51
CA MET A 1 22.22 -54.34 -52.51
C MET A 1 22.93 -53.16 -53.14
N ALA A 2 22.19 -52.17 -53.61
CA ALA A 2 22.72 -50.88 -54.03
C ALA A 2 21.88 -49.84 -53.28
N SER A 3 22.51 -49.13 -52.35
CA SER A 3 21.86 -48.11 -51.53
C SER A 3 21.61 -46.87 -52.37
N GLU A 4 20.35 -46.55 -52.65
CA GLU A 4 19.96 -45.19 -53.04
C GLU A 4 20.19 -44.27 -51.84
N LYS A 5 21.14 -43.35 -51.98
CA LYS A 5 21.35 -42.27 -51.01
C LYS A 5 20.27 -41.22 -51.23
N PHE A 6 19.36 -41.08 -50.28
CA PHE A 6 18.51 -39.90 -50.18
C PHE A 6 19.38 -38.74 -49.66
N GLU A 7 19.66 -37.74 -50.49
CA GLU A 7 20.16 -36.45 -50.01
C GLU A 7 19.03 -35.74 -49.27
N ALA A 8 19.30 -35.34 -48.03
CA ALA A 8 18.38 -34.52 -47.25
C ALA A 8 18.14 -33.19 -47.99
N PRO A 9 16.89 -32.73 -48.14
CA PRO A 9 16.64 -31.41 -48.70
C PRO A 9 17.40 -30.37 -47.89
N ASP A 10 18.11 -29.48 -48.58
CA ASP A 10 18.84 -28.37 -48.00
C ASP A 10 17.85 -27.45 -47.26
N LEU A 11 17.67 -27.71 -45.97
CA LEU A 11 16.74 -27.00 -45.09
C LEU A 11 17.00 -25.50 -45.12
N GLN A 12 18.25 -25.08 -45.33
CA GLN A 12 18.61 -23.66 -45.43
C GLN A 12 18.05 -23.01 -46.70
N LYS A 13 17.98 -23.73 -47.83
CA LYS A 13 17.32 -23.23 -49.05
C LYS A 13 15.80 -23.16 -48.91
N PHE A 14 15.18 -24.12 -48.21
CA PHE A 14 13.74 -24.10 -47.93
C PHE A 14 13.37 -22.94 -46.99
N ILE A 15 14.15 -22.72 -45.92
CA ILE A 15 14.02 -21.57 -45.01
C ILE A 15 14.26 -20.26 -45.76
N ALA A 16 15.23 -20.19 -46.68
CA ALA A 16 15.48 -19.00 -47.49
C ALA A 16 14.34 -18.69 -48.48
N SER A 17 13.62 -19.71 -48.98
CA SER A 17 12.42 -19.51 -49.82
C SER A 17 11.17 -19.10 -49.04
N LEU A 18 11.19 -19.25 -47.71
CA LEU A 18 10.12 -18.87 -46.79
C LEU A 18 10.35 -17.50 -46.14
N ARG A 19 11.34 -16.71 -46.60
CA ARG A 19 11.49 -15.30 -46.23
C ARG A 19 10.82 -14.40 -47.29
N PRO A 20 9.51 -14.13 -47.21
CA PRO A 20 9.05 -12.79 -47.54
C PRO A 20 9.70 -11.82 -46.54
N ASP A 21 9.83 -10.55 -46.93
CA ASP A 21 10.52 -9.49 -46.19
C ASP A 21 10.30 -9.61 -44.68
N ALA A 22 11.37 -9.69 -43.89
CA ALA A 22 11.31 -9.83 -42.43
C ALA A 22 10.50 -8.66 -41.81
N ASP A 23 10.50 -7.51 -42.47
CA ASP A 23 9.71 -6.33 -42.10
C ASP A 23 8.19 -6.57 -42.16
N HIS A 24 7.69 -7.49 -43.01
CA HIS A 24 6.27 -7.81 -43.12
C HIS A 24 5.77 -8.83 -42.08
N LEU A 25 6.66 -9.63 -41.49
CA LEU A 25 6.30 -10.55 -40.42
C LEU A 25 6.23 -9.83 -39.07
N ASP A 26 7.14 -8.89 -38.79
CA ASP A 26 7.06 -8.05 -37.59
C ASP A 26 5.77 -7.21 -37.54
N ASP A 27 5.31 -6.71 -38.70
CA ASP A 27 4.07 -5.95 -38.84
C ASP A 27 2.79 -6.80 -38.64
N LEU A 28 2.89 -8.12 -38.81
CA LEU A 28 1.77 -9.07 -38.56
C LEU A 28 1.60 -9.43 -37.08
N TRP A 29 2.64 -9.23 -36.27
CA TRP A 29 2.62 -9.48 -34.83
C TRP A 29 2.52 -8.19 -34.01
N ARG A 30 2.77 -7.02 -34.61
CA ARG A 30 2.58 -5.72 -33.96
C ARG A 30 1.09 -5.45 -33.76
N ARG A 31 0.69 -5.28 -32.49
CA ARG A 31 -0.68 -4.88 -32.16
C ARG A 31 -0.90 -3.45 -32.64
N PRO A 32 -2.07 -3.13 -33.22
CA PRO A 32 -2.40 -1.76 -33.58
C PRO A 32 -2.43 -0.88 -32.33
N GLU A 33 -1.87 0.33 -32.41
CA GLU A 33 -1.97 1.30 -31.32
C GLU A 33 -3.43 1.76 -31.12
N PRO A 34 -3.85 2.02 -29.86
CA PRO A 34 -5.15 2.62 -29.59
C PRO A 34 -5.30 3.98 -30.29
N GLN A 35 -6.47 4.21 -30.89
CA GLN A 35 -6.83 5.50 -31.46
C GLN A 35 -7.68 6.28 -30.47
N LEU A 36 -7.17 7.42 -30.00
CA LEU A 36 -7.88 8.29 -29.08
C LEU A 36 -8.80 9.27 -29.82
N LEU A 37 -10.00 9.45 -29.27
CA LEU A 37 -10.91 10.54 -29.60
C LEU A 37 -10.37 11.87 -29.08
N PRO A 38 -10.74 13.01 -29.70
CA PRO A 38 -10.37 14.32 -29.19
C PRO A 38 -11.02 14.58 -27.85
N ILE A 39 -10.30 15.24 -26.94
CA ILE A 39 -10.82 15.63 -25.62
C ILE A 39 -12.08 16.51 -25.80
N PRO A 40 -13.24 16.13 -25.24
CA PRO A 40 -14.45 16.92 -25.34
C PRO A 40 -14.30 18.30 -24.67
N ALA A 41 -14.92 19.33 -25.24
CA ALA A 41 -14.90 20.69 -24.67
C ALA A 41 -15.65 20.80 -23.34
N THR A 42 -16.58 19.88 -23.07
CA THR A 42 -17.35 19.80 -21.83
C THR A 42 -17.29 18.37 -21.31
N VAL A 43 -16.92 18.20 -20.05
CA VAL A 43 -16.93 16.90 -19.38
C VAL A 43 -18.38 16.43 -19.24
N ARG A 44 -18.65 15.21 -19.72
CA ARG A 44 -19.91 14.48 -19.56
C ARG A 44 -19.71 13.35 -18.56
N GLY A 45 -20.77 12.77 -18.03
CA GLY A 45 -20.71 11.52 -17.27
C GLY A 45 -21.09 10.32 -18.12
N PHE A 46 -20.70 9.13 -17.67
CA PHE A 46 -21.12 7.88 -18.28
C PHE A 46 -21.75 6.97 -17.24
N ARG A 47 -22.92 6.42 -17.57
CA ARG A 47 -23.48 5.26 -16.88
C ARG A 47 -23.03 4.01 -17.62
N ILE A 48 -22.22 3.21 -16.94
CA ILE A 48 -21.55 2.04 -17.50
C ILE A 48 -22.09 0.81 -16.82
N ARG A 49 -22.50 -0.18 -17.62
CA ARG A 49 -22.72 -1.54 -17.13
C ARG A 49 -21.45 -2.35 -17.33
N ILE A 50 -20.99 -3.00 -16.27
CA ILE A 50 -19.85 -3.90 -16.26
C ILE A 50 -20.40 -5.33 -16.14
N ASP A 51 -20.22 -6.14 -17.18
CA ASP A 51 -20.62 -7.55 -17.19
C ASP A 51 -19.38 -8.44 -17.09
N LEU A 52 -19.30 -9.26 -16.04
CA LEU A 52 -18.29 -10.31 -15.92
C LEU A 52 -18.65 -11.46 -16.87
N GLN A 53 -17.80 -11.69 -17.86
CA GLN A 53 -18.08 -12.62 -18.95
C GLN A 53 -18.05 -14.08 -18.47
N ARG A 54 -18.76 -14.92 -19.21
CA ARG A 54 -18.83 -16.39 -18.98
C ARG A 54 -19.46 -16.83 -17.66
N THR A 55 -19.99 -15.92 -16.84
CA THR A 55 -20.79 -16.27 -15.65
C THR A 55 -22.26 -16.53 -15.97
N LYS A 56 -22.87 -17.51 -15.28
CA LYS A 56 -24.30 -17.80 -15.34
C LYS A 56 -24.82 -18.21 -13.95
N PRO A 57 -25.80 -17.49 -13.36
CA PRO A 57 -26.42 -16.25 -13.84
C PRO A 57 -25.42 -15.08 -13.95
N PRO A 58 -25.73 -14.01 -14.73
CA PRO A 58 -24.78 -12.92 -14.97
C PRO A 58 -24.43 -12.19 -13.68
N VAL A 59 -23.13 -12.09 -13.39
CA VAL A 59 -22.55 -11.20 -12.38
C VAL A 59 -22.27 -9.85 -13.03
N TRP A 60 -22.77 -8.75 -12.44
CA TRP A 60 -22.62 -7.43 -13.05
C TRP A 60 -22.70 -6.28 -12.04
N ARG A 61 -22.14 -5.14 -12.44
CA ARG A 61 -22.21 -3.84 -11.74
C ARG A 61 -22.63 -2.74 -12.70
N ARG A 62 -23.22 -1.67 -12.18
CA ARG A 62 -23.56 -0.47 -12.92
C ARG A 62 -23.01 0.72 -12.15
N ILE A 63 -22.08 1.41 -12.77
CA ILE A 63 -21.41 2.58 -12.20
C ILE A 63 -21.75 3.83 -12.99
N GLU A 64 -21.71 4.98 -12.34
CA GLU A 64 -21.67 6.29 -12.97
C GLU A 64 -20.33 6.94 -12.67
N VAL A 65 -19.65 7.43 -13.69
CA VAL A 65 -18.32 8.04 -13.57
C VAL A 65 -18.24 9.36 -14.34
N PRO A 66 -17.38 10.30 -13.91
CA PRO A 66 -16.96 11.41 -14.77
C PRO A 66 -16.28 10.87 -16.05
N GLY A 67 -16.55 11.46 -17.20
CA GLY A 67 -15.96 11.03 -18.47
C GLY A 67 -14.47 11.36 -18.58
N ASP A 68 -13.99 12.32 -17.79
CA ASP A 68 -12.58 12.68 -17.68
C ASP A 68 -11.80 11.82 -16.68
N ILE A 69 -12.40 10.77 -16.12
CA ILE A 69 -11.70 9.77 -15.32
C ILE A 69 -10.59 9.12 -16.16
N LEU A 70 -9.39 9.02 -15.60
CA LEU A 70 -8.26 8.33 -16.22
C LEU A 70 -8.44 6.81 -16.14
N LEU A 71 -7.86 6.07 -17.08
CA LEU A 71 -7.97 4.60 -17.11
C LEU A 71 -7.46 3.91 -15.82
N PRO A 72 -6.33 4.30 -15.20
CA PRO A 72 -5.94 3.76 -13.90
C PRO A 72 -7.02 3.99 -12.85
N ARG A 73 -7.58 5.20 -12.78
CA ARG A 73 -8.63 5.54 -11.81
C ARG A 73 -9.92 4.75 -12.06
N LEU A 74 -10.25 4.50 -13.32
CA LEU A 74 -11.36 3.63 -13.68
C LEU A 74 -11.09 2.18 -13.27
N HIS A 75 -9.87 1.69 -13.43
CA HIS A 75 -9.47 0.37 -12.97
C HIS A 75 -9.71 0.20 -11.46
N GLU A 76 -9.31 1.16 -10.63
CA GLU A 76 -9.53 1.13 -9.17
C GLU A 76 -11.04 1.11 -8.84
N VAL A 77 -11.86 1.86 -9.57
CA VAL A 77 -13.33 1.84 -9.44
C VAL A 77 -13.91 0.48 -9.83
N ILE A 78 -13.41 -0.16 -10.89
CA ILE A 78 -13.85 -1.50 -11.29
C ILE A 78 -13.48 -2.53 -10.22
N GLN A 79 -12.25 -2.49 -9.71
CA GLN A 79 -11.77 -3.37 -8.64
C GLN A 79 -12.66 -3.25 -7.38
N ALA A 80 -12.88 -2.03 -6.91
CA ALA A 80 -13.77 -1.77 -5.78
C ALA A 80 -15.23 -2.21 -6.06
N ALA A 81 -15.75 -1.95 -7.27
CA ALA A 81 -17.08 -2.38 -7.66
C ALA A 81 -17.23 -3.91 -7.68
N MET A 82 -16.16 -4.62 -8.00
CA MET A 82 -16.11 -6.08 -8.03
C MET A 82 -15.68 -6.70 -6.68
N GLY A 83 -15.26 -5.91 -5.68
CA GLY A 83 -14.78 -6.44 -4.40
C GLY A 83 -13.45 -7.18 -4.50
N TRP A 84 -12.58 -6.78 -5.44
CA TRP A 84 -11.24 -7.33 -5.64
C TRP A 84 -10.15 -6.43 -5.06
N THR A 85 -8.96 -7.00 -4.91
CA THR A 85 -7.86 -6.42 -4.14
C THR A 85 -6.72 -5.87 -4.98
N GLU A 86 -6.88 -5.79 -6.32
CA GLU A 86 -5.81 -5.37 -7.24
C GLU A 86 -4.52 -6.21 -7.08
N SER A 87 -4.67 -7.51 -6.81
CA SER A 87 -3.55 -8.40 -6.58
C SER A 87 -2.85 -8.85 -7.86
N HIS A 88 -3.48 -8.61 -9.01
CA HIS A 88 -3.02 -9.10 -10.31
C HIS A 88 -2.96 -8.00 -11.38
N LEU A 89 -2.25 -8.29 -12.47
CA LEU A 89 -2.16 -7.41 -13.64
C LEU A 89 -3.54 -7.25 -14.32
N HIS A 90 -3.75 -6.09 -14.94
CA HIS A 90 -4.95 -5.78 -15.71
C HIS A 90 -4.65 -5.22 -17.09
N ARG A 91 -5.69 -5.09 -17.91
CA ARG A 91 -5.59 -4.44 -19.22
C ARG A 91 -6.89 -3.88 -19.76
N PHE A 92 -6.86 -2.69 -20.36
CA PHE A 92 -7.96 -2.17 -21.17
C PHE A 92 -7.76 -2.45 -22.66
N ARG A 93 -8.83 -2.84 -23.37
CA ARG A 93 -8.79 -3.15 -24.80
C ARG A 93 -10.05 -2.67 -25.54
N THR A 94 -9.90 -2.18 -26.76
CA THR A 94 -11.04 -1.64 -27.54
C THR A 94 -11.93 -2.73 -28.15
N SER A 95 -11.47 -3.98 -28.23
CA SER A 95 -12.28 -5.15 -28.61
C SER A 95 -11.80 -6.43 -27.90
N ASN A 96 -12.54 -7.53 -28.07
CA ASN A 96 -12.14 -8.86 -27.56
C ASN A 96 -11.31 -9.65 -28.58
N ASP A 97 -10.90 -9.02 -29.68
CA ASP A 97 -10.09 -9.69 -30.69
C ASP A 97 -8.69 -9.93 -30.12
N ARG A 98 -8.05 -11.02 -30.57
CA ARG A 98 -6.70 -11.39 -30.09
C ARG A 98 -5.64 -10.29 -30.34
N ASN A 99 -5.89 -9.44 -31.33
CA ASN A 99 -5.01 -8.35 -31.75
C ASN A 99 -5.70 -6.99 -31.56
N ALA A 100 -6.63 -6.88 -30.60
CA ALA A 100 -7.25 -5.59 -30.28
C ALA A 100 -6.18 -4.58 -29.82
N PRO A 101 -6.34 -3.29 -30.14
CA PRO A 101 -5.55 -2.25 -29.49
C PRO A 101 -5.73 -2.30 -27.97
N GLU A 102 -4.62 -2.17 -27.25
CA GLU A 102 -4.56 -2.29 -25.79
C GLU A 102 -3.85 -1.07 -25.20
N PHE A 103 -4.28 -0.69 -24.00
CA PHE A 103 -3.59 0.30 -23.18
C PHE A 103 -2.67 -0.43 -22.22
N LEU A 104 -1.41 -0.01 -22.17
CA LEU A 104 -0.36 -0.64 -21.39
C LEU A 104 -0.25 0.02 -20.01
N THR A 105 0.15 -0.75 -19.02
CA THR A 105 0.56 -0.28 -17.70
C THR A 105 2.06 0.06 -17.69
N GLN A 106 2.53 0.77 -16.66
CA GLN A 106 3.97 1.01 -16.51
C GLN A 106 4.77 -0.31 -16.37
N PHE A 107 4.17 -1.33 -15.77
CA PHE A 107 4.76 -2.67 -15.67
C PHE A 107 5.04 -3.27 -17.06
N ASP A 108 4.09 -3.18 -17.99
CA ASP A 108 4.28 -3.69 -19.35
C ASP A 108 5.44 -2.98 -20.05
N LEU A 109 5.57 -1.66 -19.89
CA LEU A 109 6.68 -0.88 -20.46
C LEU A 109 8.04 -1.26 -19.85
N ASP A 110 8.08 -1.49 -18.53
CA ASP A 110 9.29 -1.90 -17.82
C ASP A 110 9.77 -3.30 -18.25
N GLU A 111 8.84 -4.19 -18.59
CA GLU A 111 9.12 -5.52 -19.19
C GLU A 111 9.52 -5.44 -20.68
N GLY A 112 9.45 -4.24 -21.27
CA GLY A 112 9.93 -3.96 -22.62
C GLY A 112 8.85 -3.95 -23.71
N ASP A 113 7.57 -3.93 -23.35
CA ASP A 113 6.49 -3.73 -24.32
C ASP A 113 6.51 -2.29 -24.85
N GLU A 114 6.10 -2.13 -26.11
CA GLU A 114 5.95 -0.82 -26.76
C GLU A 114 4.46 -0.55 -27.03
N GLY A 115 3.95 0.58 -26.55
CA GLY A 115 2.55 0.97 -26.77
C GLY A 115 2.12 2.20 -26.00
N MET A 116 0.81 2.45 -25.97
CA MET A 116 0.23 3.60 -25.29
C MET A 116 0.01 3.31 -23.81
N LEU A 117 0.67 4.09 -22.95
CA LEU A 117 0.49 4.05 -21.50
C LEU A 117 -0.92 4.52 -21.12
N GLU A 118 -1.57 3.83 -20.19
CA GLU A 118 -2.93 4.15 -19.75
C GLU A 118 -3.03 5.40 -18.87
N ASP A 119 -1.93 5.78 -18.20
CA ASP A 119 -1.87 6.83 -17.16
C ASP A 119 -2.44 8.19 -17.59
N ASP A 120 -2.24 8.57 -18.85
CA ASP A 120 -2.68 9.86 -19.39
C ASP A 120 -3.97 9.77 -20.22
N VAL A 121 -4.61 8.60 -20.27
CA VAL A 121 -5.78 8.35 -21.12
C VAL A 121 -7.07 8.54 -20.33
N ARG A 122 -7.89 9.51 -20.74
CA ARG A 122 -9.26 9.68 -20.22
C ARG A 122 -10.23 8.70 -20.85
N LEU A 123 -11.23 8.27 -20.08
CA LEU A 123 -12.30 7.42 -20.57
C LEU A 123 -13.02 8.02 -21.79
N ASP A 124 -13.29 9.33 -21.79
CA ASP A 124 -13.95 10.03 -22.89
C ASP A 124 -13.07 10.24 -24.15
N GLN A 125 -11.81 9.82 -24.10
CA GLN A 125 -10.96 9.65 -25.28
C GLN A 125 -11.04 8.23 -25.86
N VAL A 126 -11.64 7.28 -25.14
CA VAL A 126 -11.76 5.87 -25.55
C VAL A 126 -13.19 5.53 -26.00
N ILE A 127 -14.19 6.10 -25.32
CA ILE A 127 -15.62 5.87 -25.58
C ILE A 127 -16.38 7.20 -25.52
N ALA A 128 -17.40 7.39 -26.35
CA ALA A 128 -18.10 8.67 -26.49
C ALA A 128 -19.62 8.60 -26.51
N ASP A 129 -20.19 7.50 -26.98
CA ASP A 129 -21.61 7.36 -27.31
C ASP A 129 -22.28 6.16 -26.62
N GLU A 130 -23.61 6.22 -26.49
CA GLU A 130 -24.39 5.09 -25.95
C GLU A 130 -24.20 3.85 -26.82
N GLY A 131 -23.93 2.72 -26.16
CA GLY A 131 -23.66 1.44 -26.82
C GLY A 131 -22.19 1.15 -27.08
N ASP A 132 -21.30 2.13 -26.92
CA ASP A 132 -19.85 1.93 -26.96
C ASP A 132 -19.40 0.91 -25.91
N ARG A 133 -18.29 0.24 -26.22
CA ARG A 133 -17.78 -0.90 -25.47
C ARG A 133 -16.30 -0.75 -25.21
N LEU A 134 -15.89 -1.13 -24.01
CA LEU A 134 -14.51 -1.24 -23.59
C LEU A 134 -14.34 -2.60 -22.89
N TRP A 135 -13.24 -3.30 -23.18
CA TRP A 135 -12.90 -4.54 -22.49
C TRP A 135 -11.91 -4.25 -21.38
N TYR A 136 -12.11 -4.92 -20.25
CA TYR A 136 -11.22 -4.86 -19.10
C TYR A 136 -10.89 -6.30 -18.68
N ASP A 137 -9.63 -6.66 -18.81
CA ASP A 137 -9.08 -7.94 -18.39
C ASP A 137 -8.41 -7.77 -17.03
N TYR A 138 -8.58 -8.74 -16.15
CA TYR A 138 -7.94 -8.79 -14.84
C TYR A 138 -7.52 -10.22 -14.55
N ASP A 139 -6.36 -10.38 -13.90
CA ASP A 139 -5.76 -11.67 -13.60
C ASP A 139 -5.57 -12.53 -14.86
N PHE A 140 -4.35 -12.46 -15.42
CA PHE A 140 -4.02 -13.24 -16.62
C PHE A 140 -3.88 -14.75 -16.33
N GLY A 141 -3.86 -15.16 -15.06
CA GLY A 141 -3.97 -16.56 -14.64
C GLY A 141 -5.41 -17.06 -14.71
N ASP A 142 -6.33 -16.39 -14.03
CA ASP A 142 -7.75 -16.77 -13.96
C ASP A 142 -8.58 -16.32 -15.19
N ASP A 143 -8.04 -15.46 -16.06
CA ASP A 143 -8.64 -14.93 -17.30
C ASP A 143 -9.98 -14.21 -17.07
N TRP A 144 -10.06 -13.33 -16.06
CA TRP A 144 -11.28 -12.56 -15.81
C TRP A 144 -11.49 -11.47 -16.87
N LYS A 145 -12.57 -11.60 -17.64
CA LYS A 145 -12.94 -10.64 -18.70
C LYS A 145 -14.19 -9.88 -18.37
N HIS A 146 -14.12 -8.57 -18.50
CA HIS A 146 -15.23 -7.65 -18.28
C HIS A 146 -15.55 -6.92 -19.57
N LEU A 147 -16.84 -6.82 -19.85
CA LEU A 147 -17.35 -5.93 -20.88
C LEU A 147 -17.98 -4.72 -20.21
N LEU A 148 -17.36 -3.57 -20.41
CA LEU A 148 -17.93 -2.27 -20.06
C LEU A 148 -18.78 -1.79 -21.23
N ARG A 149 -20.02 -1.41 -20.96
CA ARG A 149 -20.94 -0.86 -21.95
C ARG A 149 -21.51 0.46 -21.47
N ILE A 150 -21.40 1.51 -22.28
CA ILE A 150 -22.12 2.77 -22.02
C ILE A 150 -23.61 2.49 -22.23
N GLU A 151 -24.38 2.53 -21.15
CA GLU A 151 -25.84 2.48 -21.21
C GLU A 151 -26.43 3.88 -21.39
N LYS A 152 -25.76 4.91 -20.87
CA LYS A 152 -26.21 6.30 -20.97
C LYS A 152 -25.06 7.30 -20.91
N VAL A 153 -25.13 8.33 -21.73
CA VAL A 153 -24.30 9.54 -21.59
C VAL A 153 -25.06 10.58 -20.76
N LEU A 154 -24.40 11.14 -19.75
CA LEU A 154 -24.97 12.09 -18.80
C LEU A 154 -24.43 13.49 -19.10
N ASP A 155 -25.31 14.45 -19.39
CA ASP A 155 -24.89 15.84 -19.63
C ASP A 155 -24.20 16.46 -18.40
N SER A 156 -24.64 16.07 -17.20
CA SER A 156 -23.99 16.41 -15.95
C SER A 156 -23.22 15.19 -15.43
N PRO A 157 -21.88 15.24 -15.35
CA PRO A 157 -21.11 14.17 -14.74
C PRO A 157 -21.44 14.04 -13.24
N PRO A 158 -21.35 12.83 -12.67
CA PRO A 158 -21.39 12.69 -11.21
C PRO A 158 -20.14 13.33 -10.60
N PRO A 159 -20.20 13.87 -9.37
CA PRO A 159 -19.05 14.53 -8.74
C PRO A 159 -17.95 13.54 -8.34
N ALA A 160 -18.29 12.25 -8.20
CA ALA A 160 -17.39 11.15 -7.92
C ALA A 160 -17.99 9.86 -8.52
N PRO A 161 -17.17 8.82 -8.77
CA PRO A 161 -17.66 7.49 -9.13
C PRO A 161 -18.66 6.94 -8.12
N VAL A 162 -19.73 6.31 -8.60
CA VAL A 162 -20.77 5.69 -7.75
C VAL A 162 -21.38 4.47 -8.41
N CYS A 163 -21.58 3.40 -7.66
CA CYS A 163 -22.36 2.24 -8.05
C CYS A 163 -23.86 2.53 -7.84
N VAL A 164 -24.65 2.37 -8.90
CA VAL A 164 -26.11 2.60 -8.93
C VAL A 164 -26.90 1.31 -9.16
N GLY A 165 -26.23 0.16 -9.18
CA GLY A 165 -26.88 -1.15 -9.20
C GLY A 165 -25.91 -2.29 -9.49
N GLY A 166 -26.34 -3.51 -9.17
CA GLY A 166 -25.55 -4.72 -9.41
C GLY A 166 -26.37 -5.96 -9.12
N LYS A 167 -25.77 -7.12 -9.37
CA LYS A 167 -26.33 -8.42 -8.97
C LYS A 167 -25.23 -9.45 -8.79
N LEU A 168 -25.44 -10.32 -7.80
CA LEU A 168 -24.55 -11.42 -7.39
C LEU A 168 -23.21 -10.93 -6.84
N ALA A 169 -22.61 -11.73 -5.97
CA ALA A 169 -21.25 -11.50 -5.56
C ALA A 169 -20.32 -11.75 -6.74
N CYS A 170 -19.19 -11.04 -6.75
CA CYS A 170 -18.12 -11.38 -7.66
C CYS A 170 -17.35 -12.60 -7.14
N PRO A 171 -16.65 -13.30 -8.04
CA PRO A 171 -15.74 -14.37 -7.65
C PRO A 171 -14.72 -13.85 -6.62
N PRO A 172 -14.41 -14.61 -5.57
CA PRO A 172 -13.25 -14.32 -4.73
C PRO A 172 -11.96 -14.29 -5.56
N GLU A 173 -10.95 -13.58 -5.07
CA GLU A 173 -9.60 -13.62 -5.65
C GLU A 173 -9.06 -15.06 -5.67
N ASP A 174 -8.21 -15.36 -6.67
CA ASP A 174 -7.51 -16.65 -6.81
C ASP A 174 -8.40 -17.89 -6.78
N CYS A 175 -9.65 -17.77 -7.22
CA CYS A 175 -10.61 -18.86 -7.13
C CYS A 175 -10.50 -19.88 -8.27
N GLY A 176 -9.58 -19.69 -9.23
CA GLY A 176 -9.37 -20.60 -10.35
C GLY A 176 -10.29 -20.30 -11.54
N GLY A 177 -10.58 -19.02 -11.77
CA GLY A 177 -11.38 -18.54 -12.87
C GLY A 177 -12.86 -18.95 -12.78
N VAL A 178 -13.55 -18.83 -13.91
CA VAL A 178 -15.02 -19.03 -14.00
C VAL A 178 -15.46 -20.42 -13.52
N TRP A 179 -14.62 -21.44 -13.72
CA TRP A 179 -14.92 -22.81 -13.31
C TRP A 179 -14.86 -22.97 -11.80
N GLY A 180 -13.77 -22.55 -11.17
CA GLY A 180 -13.65 -22.61 -9.71
C GLY A 180 -14.69 -21.74 -9.00
N TYR A 181 -15.02 -20.57 -9.56
CA TYR A 181 -16.15 -19.76 -9.08
C TYR A 181 -17.48 -20.53 -9.12
N THR A 182 -17.75 -21.27 -10.19
CA THR A 182 -19.01 -22.02 -10.32
C THR A 182 -19.11 -23.12 -9.28
N GLU A 183 -18.02 -23.86 -9.07
CA GLU A 183 -17.94 -24.90 -8.03
C GLU A 183 -18.11 -24.31 -6.63
N LEU A 184 -17.41 -23.21 -6.32
CA LEU A 184 -17.56 -22.48 -5.06
C LEU A 184 -18.99 -22.00 -4.84
N ALA A 185 -19.61 -21.42 -5.87
CA ALA A 185 -20.96 -20.88 -5.76
C ALA A 185 -21.98 -22.00 -5.49
N ASP A 186 -21.86 -23.14 -6.16
CA ASP A 186 -22.73 -24.30 -5.94
C ASP A 186 -22.51 -24.91 -4.56
N TRP A 187 -21.26 -25.00 -4.11
CA TRP A 187 -20.91 -25.46 -2.77
C TRP A 187 -21.50 -24.56 -1.68
N VAL A 188 -21.34 -23.23 -1.78
CA VAL A 188 -21.90 -22.29 -0.79
C VAL A 188 -23.43 -22.29 -0.81
N ARG A 189 -24.07 -22.33 -1.98
CA ARG A 189 -25.54 -22.42 -2.08
C ARG A 189 -26.11 -23.71 -1.47
N SER A 190 -25.31 -24.76 -1.42
CA SER A 190 -25.68 -26.04 -0.81
C SER A 190 -25.55 -26.07 0.71
N ASP A 191 -25.19 -24.94 1.34
CA ASP A 191 -24.79 -24.87 2.75
C ASP A 191 -23.57 -25.76 3.04
N TYR A 192 -22.58 -25.69 2.14
CA TYR A 192 -21.30 -26.37 2.22
C TYR A 192 -21.38 -27.91 2.22
N ASP A 193 -22.26 -28.51 1.43
CA ASP A 193 -22.35 -29.97 1.26
C ASP A 193 -20.99 -30.53 0.80
N ASP A 194 -20.46 -31.50 1.55
CA ASP A 194 -19.16 -32.11 1.30
C ASP A 194 -19.11 -32.80 -0.08
N ALA A 195 -20.26 -33.24 -0.62
CA ALA A 195 -20.35 -33.82 -1.96
C ALA A 195 -20.08 -32.81 -3.10
N LEU A 196 -20.19 -31.52 -2.82
CA LEU A 196 -19.95 -30.41 -3.77
C LEU A 196 -18.70 -29.60 -3.40
N ARG A 197 -17.92 -30.04 -2.41
CA ARG A 197 -16.72 -29.34 -1.98
C ARG A 197 -15.70 -29.29 -3.13
N PRO A 198 -15.14 -28.11 -3.46
CA PRO A 198 -14.06 -28.01 -4.43
C PRO A 198 -12.87 -28.90 -4.05
N GLU A 199 -12.31 -29.61 -5.02
CA GLU A 199 -11.23 -30.59 -4.81
C GLU A 199 -9.94 -29.96 -4.26
N VAL A 200 -9.76 -28.65 -4.46
CA VAL A 200 -8.62 -27.88 -3.92
C VAL A 200 -8.59 -27.86 -2.39
N PHE A 201 -9.74 -28.04 -1.73
CA PHE A 201 -9.81 -28.06 -0.27
C PHE A 201 -9.78 -29.49 0.28
N GLU A 202 -8.90 -29.73 1.26
CA GLU A 202 -8.80 -31.02 1.93
C GLU A 202 -10.04 -31.32 2.77
N ASN A 203 -10.68 -30.26 3.31
CA ASN A 203 -11.89 -30.36 4.13
C ASN A 203 -12.72 -29.07 4.13
N THR A 204 -13.97 -29.14 4.60
CA THR A 204 -14.90 -28.01 4.68
C THR A 204 -14.37 -26.84 5.51
N ALA A 205 -13.67 -27.12 6.61
CA ALA A 205 -13.20 -26.06 7.51
C ALA A 205 -12.12 -25.20 6.83
N GLU A 206 -11.21 -25.82 6.07
CA GLU A 206 -10.22 -25.14 5.25
C GLU A 206 -10.88 -24.24 4.19
N GLY A 207 -11.78 -24.79 3.37
CA GLY A 207 -12.43 -24.00 2.32
C GLY A 207 -13.28 -22.85 2.88
N ARG A 208 -13.88 -23.02 4.06
CA ARG A 208 -14.60 -21.93 4.75
C ARG A 208 -13.67 -20.86 5.32
N ALA A 209 -12.46 -21.22 5.75
CA ALA A 209 -11.46 -20.26 6.21
C ALA A 209 -10.78 -19.52 5.05
N TRP A 210 -10.80 -20.12 3.85
CA TRP A 210 -10.27 -19.50 2.64
C TRP A 210 -11.24 -18.46 2.02
N LEU A 211 -12.56 -18.69 2.13
CA LEU A 211 -13.55 -17.74 1.62
C LEU A 211 -13.48 -16.38 2.33
N PRO A 212 -13.69 -15.26 1.59
CA PRO A 212 -13.83 -13.97 2.23
C PRO A 212 -14.96 -13.96 3.26
N ASP A 213 -14.74 -13.24 4.37
CA ASP A 213 -15.71 -13.17 5.46
C ASP A 213 -17.06 -12.66 4.96
N GLY A 214 -18.13 -13.42 5.27
CA GLY A 214 -19.50 -13.06 4.89
C GLY A 214 -19.85 -13.25 3.41
N TRP A 215 -18.93 -13.75 2.58
CA TRP A 215 -19.17 -13.95 1.16
C TRP A 215 -20.27 -14.98 0.89
N HIS A 216 -21.20 -14.63 0.00
CA HIS A 216 -22.22 -15.54 -0.52
C HIS A 216 -22.52 -15.18 -1.99
N PRO A 217 -22.56 -16.16 -2.92
CA PRO A 217 -22.61 -15.90 -4.37
C PRO A 217 -23.85 -15.11 -4.81
N ASP A 218 -24.96 -15.22 -4.06
CA ASP A 218 -26.22 -14.56 -4.38
C ASP A 218 -26.41 -13.19 -3.70
N VAL A 219 -25.44 -12.74 -2.91
CA VAL A 219 -25.51 -11.47 -2.17
C VAL A 219 -24.69 -10.39 -2.90
N PHE A 220 -25.31 -9.23 -3.09
CA PHE A 220 -24.64 -8.02 -3.56
C PHE A 220 -25.13 -6.85 -2.71
N ASP A 221 -24.20 -6.16 -2.07
CA ASP A 221 -24.49 -4.96 -1.28
C ASP A 221 -23.95 -3.72 -2.00
N ILE A 222 -24.87 -2.82 -2.37
CA ILE A 222 -24.54 -1.59 -3.09
C ILE A 222 -23.94 -0.52 -2.17
N ASP A 223 -24.32 -0.52 -0.89
CA ASP A 223 -23.86 0.46 0.08
C ASP A 223 -22.40 0.14 0.44
N GLU A 224 -22.10 -1.12 0.74
CA GLU A 224 -20.72 -1.61 0.93
C GLU A 224 -19.85 -1.33 -0.31
N THR A 225 -20.37 -1.59 -1.50
CA THR A 225 -19.66 -1.29 -2.75
C THR A 225 -19.34 0.21 -2.89
N ASN A 226 -20.27 1.09 -2.52
CA ASN A 226 -20.06 2.53 -2.59
C ASN A 226 -19.11 3.04 -1.52
N GLU A 227 -19.05 2.39 -0.34
CA GLU A 227 -18.04 2.66 0.67
C GLU A 227 -16.64 2.32 0.15
N LEU A 228 -16.46 1.15 -0.49
CA LEU A 228 -15.21 0.76 -1.13
C LEU A 228 -14.81 1.72 -2.26
N ILE A 229 -15.74 2.06 -3.15
CA ILE A 229 -15.50 3.03 -4.24
C ILE A 229 -15.09 4.38 -3.64
N THR A 230 -15.74 4.84 -2.57
CA THR A 230 -15.39 6.11 -1.91
C THR A 230 -13.99 6.05 -1.30
N SER A 231 -13.61 4.91 -0.72
CA SER A 231 -12.29 4.71 -0.11
C SER A 231 -11.17 4.77 -1.15
N VAL A 232 -11.24 3.96 -2.21
CA VAL A 232 -10.23 4.02 -3.30
C VAL A 232 -10.28 5.39 -3.97
N THR A 233 -11.50 5.89 -4.16
CA THR A 233 -12.01 7.24 -4.42
C THR A 233 -11.31 8.44 -3.78
N ALA A 234 -10.71 8.23 -2.62
CA ALA A 234 -10.18 9.31 -1.82
C ALA A 234 -8.85 9.83 -2.42
N GLU A 235 -8.65 11.13 -2.34
CA GLU A 235 -7.38 11.76 -2.67
C GLU A 235 -6.50 11.83 -1.41
N PRO A 236 -5.19 11.57 -1.53
CA PRO A 236 -4.28 11.72 -0.41
C PRO A 236 -4.29 13.18 0.08
N ILE A 237 -4.09 13.36 1.38
CA ILE A 237 -3.89 14.70 1.93
C ILE A 237 -2.67 15.38 1.28
N PRO A 238 -2.62 16.72 1.24
CA PRO A 238 -1.38 17.42 0.93
C PRO A 238 -0.29 17.04 1.94
N VAL A 239 0.87 16.64 1.41
CA VAL A 239 2.03 16.20 2.20
C VAL A 239 3.28 16.97 1.81
N VAL A 240 4.36 16.77 2.56
CA VAL A 240 5.67 17.34 2.25
C VAL A 240 6.27 16.78 0.96
N GLU A 241 7.14 17.56 0.30
CA GLU A 241 7.77 17.24 -1.00
C GLU A 241 8.44 15.84 -1.03
N GLU A 242 9.13 15.45 0.05
CA GLU A 242 9.77 14.13 0.13
C GLU A 242 8.74 12.99 0.07
N LEU A 243 7.58 13.15 0.73
CA LEU A 243 6.54 12.14 0.76
C LEU A 243 5.72 12.13 -0.54
N GLU A 244 5.53 13.29 -1.16
CA GLU A 244 4.96 13.42 -2.51
C GLU A 244 5.82 12.67 -3.55
N SER A 245 7.14 12.79 -3.47
CA SER A 245 8.07 12.03 -4.32
C SER A 245 7.94 10.51 -4.12
N LEU A 246 7.69 10.06 -2.89
CA LEU A 246 7.46 8.64 -2.60
C LEU A 246 6.09 8.16 -3.07
N LEU A 247 5.06 9.01 -3.02
CA LEU A 247 3.75 8.74 -3.61
C LEU A 247 3.85 8.55 -5.14
N GLU A 248 4.60 9.42 -5.82
CA GLU A 248 4.86 9.28 -7.26
C GLU A 248 5.62 7.99 -7.56
N LEU A 249 6.63 7.66 -6.75
CA LEU A 249 7.38 6.40 -6.89
C LEU A 249 6.48 5.18 -6.71
N ALA A 250 5.62 5.17 -5.68
CA ALA A 250 4.67 4.08 -5.44
C ALA A 250 3.69 3.95 -6.62
N ARG A 251 3.13 5.07 -7.09
CA ARG A 251 2.21 5.11 -8.25
C ARG A 251 2.86 4.54 -9.51
N ASN A 252 4.10 4.94 -9.82
CA ASN A 252 4.80 4.43 -11.00
C ASN A 252 5.08 2.92 -10.93
N ARG A 253 4.98 2.32 -9.74
CA ARG A 253 5.10 0.88 -9.52
C ARG A 253 3.75 0.16 -9.45
N GLY A 254 2.65 0.88 -9.68
CA GLY A 254 1.29 0.36 -9.53
C GLY A 254 0.87 0.10 -8.08
N ALA A 255 1.60 0.63 -7.09
CA ALA A 255 1.31 0.40 -5.68
C ALA A 255 0.46 1.51 -5.07
N ARG A 256 -0.60 1.14 -4.33
CA ARG A 256 -1.57 2.08 -3.74
C ARG A 256 -1.48 2.22 -2.22
N GLY A 257 -0.75 1.34 -1.51
CA GLY A 257 -0.76 1.31 -0.04
C GLY A 257 -0.44 2.67 0.61
N LEU A 258 0.55 3.39 0.09
CA LEU A 258 0.90 4.73 0.61
C LEU A 258 -0.18 5.78 0.30
N ARG A 259 -0.79 5.71 -0.89
CA ARG A 259 -1.90 6.58 -1.29
C ARG A 259 -3.07 6.35 -0.33
N ASP A 260 -3.45 5.10 -0.11
CA ASP A 260 -4.60 4.72 0.74
C ASP A 260 -4.37 5.16 2.18
N ALA A 261 -3.17 4.94 2.72
CA ALA A 261 -2.80 5.40 4.06
C ALA A 261 -2.92 6.93 4.22
N LEU A 262 -2.59 7.70 3.18
CA LEU A 262 -2.66 9.17 3.20
C LEU A 262 -4.03 9.73 2.81
N ALA A 263 -4.87 8.94 2.13
CA ALA A 263 -6.23 9.30 1.74
C ALA A 263 -7.26 8.93 2.83
N HIS A 264 -6.91 8.02 3.74
CA HIS A 264 -7.79 7.61 4.83
C HIS A 264 -8.19 8.80 5.72
N PRO A 265 -9.46 8.87 6.20
CA PRO A 265 -9.95 10.02 6.98
C PRO A 265 -9.12 10.34 8.23
N ALA A 266 -8.54 9.32 8.89
CA ALA A 266 -7.69 9.50 10.06
C ALA A 266 -6.43 10.31 9.73
N ALA A 267 -5.87 10.15 8.52
CA ALA A 267 -4.71 10.90 8.07
C ALA A 267 -5.01 12.40 7.94
N SER A 268 -6.28 12.81 7.80
CA SER A 268 -6.78 14.20 7.84
C SER A 268 -7.12 14.73 9.25
N GLY A 269 -6.93 13.91 10.29
CA GLY A 269 -7.26 14.25 11.69
C GLY A 269 -6.50 15.46 12.28
N VAL A 270 -6.81 15.79 13.53
CA VAL A 270 -6.22 16.95 14.23
C VAL A 270 -4.72 16.75 14.50
N THR A 271 -3.99 17.87 14.49
CA THR A 271 -2.56 17.95 14.81
C THR A 271 -2.29 18.65 16.15
N ASP A 272 -3.33 19.20 16.77
CA ASP A 272 -3.22 19.88 18.06
C ASP A 272 -3.02 18.86 19.18
N ILE A 273 -2.06 19.13 20.05
CA ILE A 273 -1.69 18.28 21.18
C ILE A 273 -1.73 19.15 22.43
N SER A 274 -2.51 18.73 23.42
CA SER A 274 -2.65 19.43 24.70
C SER A 274 -1.34 19.42 25.49
N THR A 275 -1.24 20.30 26.49
CA THR A 275 -0.06 20.34 27.38
C THR A 275 0.13 19.02 28.15
N ASP A 276 -0.96 18.37 28.55
CA ASP A 276 -0.92 17.11 29.30
C ASP A 276 -0.49 15.95 28.40
N GLU A 277 -1.05 15.84 27.19
CA GLU A 277 -0.59 14.86 26.20
C GLU A 277 0.89 15.08 25.85
N ALA A 278 1.31 16.34 25.64
CA ALA A 278 2.72 16.62 25.40
C ALA A 278 3.60 16.23 26.59
N ALA A 279 3.12 16.38 27.83
CA ALA A 279 3.82 15.94 29.03
C ALA A 279 3.97 14.42 29.08
N ASP A 280 2.94 13.67 28.72
CA ASP A 280 2.94 12.21 28.68
C ASP A 280 3.87 11.68 27.58
N LEU A 281 3.73 12.19 26.34
CA LEU A 281 4.55 11.79 25.20
C LEU A 281 6.05 12.03 25.44
N THR A 282 6.39 13.16 26.06
CA THR A 282 7.79 13.57 26.27
C THR A 282 8.40 13.06 27.58
N GLU A 283 7.62 12.36 28.42
CA GLU A 283 8.04 11.93 29.74
C GLU A 283 9.35 11.13 29.76
N PRO A 284 9.56 10.12 28.89
CA PRO A 284 10.81 9.35 28.89
C PRO A 284 12.05 10.24 28.64
N PHE A 285 11.93 11.19 27.71
CA PHE A 285 13.00 12.12 27.37
C PHE A 285 13.24 13.13 28.48
N ARG A 286 12.18 13.61 29.15
CA ARG A 286 12.28 14.51 30.31
C ARG A 286 12.96 13.83 31.49
N VAL A 287 12.63 12.55 31.77
CA VAL A 287 13.31 11.76 32.80
C VAL A 287 14.80 11.62 32.48
N LEU A 288 15.16 11.29 31.25
CA LEU A 288 16.56 11.22 30.83
C LEU A 288 17.28 12.56 31.05
N LEU A 289 16.68 13.67 30.61
CA LEU A 289 17.28 15.00 30.72
C LEU A 289 17.44 15.44 32.18
N ASP A 290 16.49 15.11 33.05
CA ASP A 290 16.57 15.39 34.49
C ASP A 290 17.69 14.59 35.16
N VAL A 291 17.80 13.29 34.86
CA VAL A 291 18.90 12.43 35.38
C VAL A 291 20.27 12.88 34.87
N VAL A 292 20.35 13.37 33.63
CA VAL A 292 21.59 13.89 33.04
C VAL A 292 21.95 15.28 33.59
N GLY A 293 20.96 16.11 33.97
CA GLY A 293 21.17 17.48 34.46
C GLY A 293 22.01 18.32 33.48
N ASP A 294 22.99 19.08 33.98
CA ASP A 294 23.94 19.84 33.16
C ASP A 294 25.05 18.95 32.54
N GLY A 295 24.96 17.64 32.77
CA GLY A 295 25.75 16.60 32.13
C GLY A 295 26.40 15.62 33.12
N VAL A 296 26.52 14.38 32.68
CA VAL A 296 27.11 13.27 33.44
C VAL A 296 28.22 12.59 32.64
N THR A 297 29.23 12.09 33.35
CA THR A 297 30.33 11.33 32.74
C THR A 297 29.87 9.90 32.47
N LEU A 298 30.13 9.42 31.25
CA LEU A 298 29.90 8.05 30.84
C LEU A 298 31.00 7.12 31.38
N THR A 299 30.77 5.81 31.31
CA THR A 299 31.79 4.80 31.55
C THR A 299 32.87 4.84 30.47
N GLY A 300 33.99 4.15 30.67
CA GLY A 300 35.04 4.04 29.64
C GLY A 300 34.54 3.42 28.32
N ALA A 301 33.49 2.60 28.37
CA ALA A 301 32.84 2.00 27.22
C ALA A 301 31.72 2.88 26.62
N GLY A 302 31.48 4.08 27.16
CA GLY A 302 30.49 5.03 26.62
C GLY A 302 29.05 4.85 27.11
N TYR A 303 28.83 4.04 28.16
CA TYR A 303 27.51 3.83 28.77
C TYR A 303 27.22 4.80 29.92
N LEU A 304 25.95 5.00 30.23
CA LEU A 304 25.51 5.60 31.49
C LEU A 304 26.00 4.78 32.67
N LYS A 305 26.33 5.47 33.76
CA LYS A 305 26.74 4.81 35.01
C LYS A 305 25.53 4.14 35.67
N PRO A 306 25.73 3.05 36.44
CA PRO A 306 24.63 2.28 37.01
C PRO A 306 23.57 3.10 37.77
N ALA A 307 24.00 4.07 38.58
CA ALA A 307 23.08 4.93 39.33
C ALA A 307 22.15 5.77 38.42
N ALA A 308 22.61 6.19 37.24
CA ALA A 308 21.76 6.90 36.28
C ALA A 308 20.79 5.94 35.59
N VAL A 309 21.26 4.73 35.24
CA VAL A 309 20.42 3.69 34.63
C VAL A 309 19.31 3.27 35.58
N GLU A 310 19.60 3.04 36.86
CA GLU A 310 18.62 2.69 37.90
C GLU A 310 17.55 3.78 38.07
N GLN A 311 17.96 5.05 38.09
CA GLN A 311 17.03 6.18 38.19
C GLN A 311 16.11 6.28 36.98
N ILE A 312 16.65 6.14 35.76
CA ILE A 312 15.86 6.16 34.53
C ILE A 312 14.88 4.98 34.55
N ALA A 313 15.38 3.76 34.77
CA ALA A 313 14.58 2.54 34.74
C ALA A 313 13.42 2.56 35.75
N HIS A 314 13.67 3.03 36.97
CA HIS A 314 12.62 3.15 37.98
C HIS A 314 11.58 4.21 37.60
N ARG A 315 12.00 5.37 37.07
CA ARG A 315 11.09 6.49 36.79
C ARG A 315 10.24 6.28 35.54
N THR A 316 10.78 5.60 34.53
CA THR A 316 10.06 5.29 33.30
C THR A 316 9.23 3.99 33.38
N GLY A 317 9.35 3.23 34.47
CA GLY A 317 8.59 1.99 34.70
C GLY A 317 9.22 0.72 34.11
N ILE A 318 10.45 0.80 33.56
CA ILE A 318 11.18 -0.36 33.01
C ILE A 318 11.36 -1.46 34.07
N THR A 319 11.55 -1.09 35.34
CA THR A 319 11.76 -2.04 36.44
C THR A 319 10.61 -3.02 36.66
N GLU A 320 9.40 -2.69 36.19
CA GLU A 320 8.21 -3.53 36.39
C GLU A 320 8.15 -4.73 35.44
N TRP A 321 8.87 -4.70 34.32
CA TRP A 321 8.76 -5.72 33.26
C TRP A 321 10.10 -6.23 32.72
N TRP A 322 11.19 -5.46 32.87
CA TRP A 322 12.48 -5.87 32.35
C TRP A 322 13.06 -7.07 33.09
N ILE A 323 13.49 -8.09 32.34
CA ILE A 323 14.14 -9.27 32.91
C ILE A 323 15.59 -8.90 33.29
N GLY A 324 15.80 -8.54 34.56
CA GLY A 324 17.12 -8.26 35.11
C GLY A 324 17.11 -7.13 36.14
N LYS A 325 18.29 -6.63 36.49
CA LYS A 325 18.42 -5.55 37.49
C LYS A 325 18.16 -4.14 36.94
N ALA A 326 18.04 -4.00 35.61
CA ALA A 326 17.87 -2.71 34.92
C ALA A 326 18.85 -1.60 35.40
N ASN A 327 20.10 -1.97 35.68
CA ASN A 327 21.12 -1.08 36.25
C ASN A 327 22.40 -0.97 35.43
N ARG A 328 22.44 -1.61 34.27
CA ARG A 328 23.57 -1.58 33.34
C ARG A 328 23.01 -1.36 31.95
N GLU A 329 23.40 -0.27 31.31
CA GLU A 329 22.83 0.11 30.02
C GLU A 329 23.09 -0.95 28.93
N ASP A 330 24.25 -1.59 28.95
CA ASP A 330 24.59 -2.69 28.03
C ASP A 330 23.77 -3.97 28.24
N LEU A 331 23.05 -4.06 29.37
CA LEU A 331 22.14 -5.16 29.72
C LEU A 331 20.69 -4.68 29.89
N ALA A 332 20.40 -3.41 29.59
CA ALA A 332 19.10 -2.77 29.71
C ALA A 332 18.79 -2.04 28.41
N TRP A 333 18.43 -2.81 27.38
CA TRP A 333 18.13 -2.32 26.04
C TRP A 333 17.21 -1.08 26.02
N PRO A 334 16.10 -1.02 26.80
CA PRO A 334 15.21 0.14 26.76
C PRO A 334 15.92 1.44 27.18
N VAL A 335 16.82 1.39 28.17
CA VAL A 335 17.58 2.59 28.57
C VAL A 335 18.57 3.01 27.48
N TRP A 336 19.19 2.03 26.81
CA TRP A 336 20.07 2.30 25.68
C TRP A 336 19.31 2.95 24.52
N GLU A 337 18.16 2.39 24.15
CA GLU A 337 17.28 2.87 23.07
C GLU A 337 16.81 4.31 23.36
N LEU A 338 16.32 4.58 24.58
CA LEU A 338 15.96 5.93 25.01
C LEU A 338 17.10 6.93 24.79
N ARG A 339 18.33 6.58 25.19
CA ARG A 339 19.50 7.45 25.02
C ARG A 339 19.90 7.59 23.55
N ALA A 340 19.86 6.52 22.78
CA ALA A 340 20.17 6.52 21.35
C ALA A 340 19.19 7.42 20.59
N THR A 341 17.90 7.26 20.83
CA THR A 341 16.84 8.06 20.21
C THR A 341 16.89 9.51 20.66
N ALA A 342 17.13 9.79 21.95
CA ALA A 342 17.34 11.16 22.43
C ALA A 342 18.54 11.86 21.75
N ARG A 343 19.58 11.11 21.40
CA ARG A 343 20.72 11.63 20.64
C ARG A 343 20.35 11.88 19.18
N ALA A 344 19.63 10.98 18.52
CA ALA A 344 19.16 11.14 17.14
C ALA A 344 18.23 12.36 16.98
N LEU A 345 17.34 12.57 17.96
CA LEU A 345 16.48 13.75 18.09
C LEU A 345 17.26 15.02 18.46
N GLY A 346 18.55 14.93 18.78
CA GLY A 346 19.36 16.09 19.18
C GLY A 346 18.93 16.70 20.52
N LEU A 347 18.34 15.93 21.42
CA LEU A 347 18.03 16.34 22.79
C LEU A 347 19.29 16.30 23.68
N VAL A 348 20.16 15.31 23.43
CA VAL A 348 21.43 15.15 24.14
C VAL A 348 22.61 15.06 23.17
N SER A 349 23.80 15.43 23.63
CA SER A 349 25.05 15.26 22.91
C SER A 349 26.12 14.64 23.79
N VAL A 350 27.02 13.86 23.18
CA VAL A 350 28.17 13.27 23.87
C VAL A 350 29.44 13.97 23.39
N ARG A 351 30.20 14.55 24.33
CA ARG A 351 31.50 15.21 24.06
C ARG A 351 32.50 14.81 25.13
N LYS A 352 33.67 14.31 24.71
CA LYS A 352 34.77 13.90 25.61
C LYS A 352 34.30 12.96 26.75
N GLY A 353 33.47 11.97 26.44
CA GLY A 353 32.94 11.02 27.42
C GLY A 353 31.90 11.59 28.39
N ARG A 354 31.37 12.81 28.15
CA ARG A 354 30.29 13.42 28.93
C ARG A 354 29.05 13.57 28.06
N ILE A 355 27.91 13.10 28.55
CA ILE A 355 26.59 13.35 27.95
C ILE A 355 25.95 14.57 28.62
N ALA A 356 25.35 15.46 27.83
CA ALA A 356 24.66 16.65 28.32
C ALA A 356 23.52 17.06 27.36
N PRO A 357 22.51 17.81 27.83
CA PRO A 357 21.50 18.39 26.96
C PRO A 357 22.12 19.27 25.87
N THR A 358 21.52 19.28 24.68
CA THR A 358 21.93 20.21 23.63
C THR A 358 21.47 21.64 23.94
N GLN A 359 22.08 22.63 23.28
CA GLN A 359 21.67 24.02 23.44
C GLN A 359 20.22 24.27 23.01
N ALA A 360 19.70 23.47 22.09
CA ALA A 360 18.32 23.57 21.61
C ALA A 360 17.30 23.30 22.74
N ILE A 361 17.59 22.34 23.63
CA ILE A 361 16.65 21.94 24.69
C ILE A 361 17.03 22.41 26.09
N ALA A 362 18.30 22.77 26.34
CA ALA A 362 18.81 23.06 27.69
C ALA A 362 17.98 24.11 28.45
N LYS A 363 17.46 25.14 27.76
CA LYS A 363 16.64 26.21 28.37
C LYS A 363 15.15 25.88 28.50
N ARG A 364 14.70 24.77 27.92
CA ARG A 364 13.28 24.39 27.78
C ARG A 364 13.01 22.94 28.19
N ARG A 365 13.92 22.33 28.96
CA ARG A 365 13.83 20.93 29.40
C ARG A 365 12.55 20.62 30.20
N ASP A 366 12.01 21.63 30.86
CA ASP A 366 10.82 21.53 31.72
C ASP A 366 9.52 21.91 30.98
N ASP A 367 9.61 22.32 29.70
CA ASP A 367 8.47 22.70 28.85
C ASP A 367 8.14 21.53 27.89
N PRO A 368 7.08 20.73 28.17
CA PRO A 368 6.74 19.58 27.35
C PRO A 368 6.37 19.95 25.91
N GLN A 369 5.68 21.07 25.72
CA GLN A 369 5.29 21.50 24.38
C GLN A 369 6.50 21.95 23.56
N ALA A 370 7.46 22.65 24.18
CA ALA A 370 8.69 23.00 23.48
C ALA A 370 9.53 21.79 23.12
N MET A 371 9.57 20.78 24.00
CA MET A 371 10.26 19.52 23.72
C MET A 371 9.57 18.76 22.59
N LEU A 372 8.24 18.65 22.62
CA LEU A 372 7.49 17.97 21.59
C LEU A 372 7.66 18.65 20.23
N ARG A 373 7.55 19.98 20.15
CA ARG A 373 7.83 20.74 18.91
C ARG A 373 9.24 20.49 18.38
N HIS A 374 10.24 20.39 19.27
CA HIS A 374 11.59 20.04 18.87
C HIS A 374 11.66 18.61 18.31
N ILE A 375 11.00 17.64 18.94
CA ILE A 375 10.94 16.25 18.46
C ILE A 375 10.27 16.19 17.09
N THR A 376 9.08 16.79 16.94
CA THR A 376 8.33 16.84 15.68
C THR A 376 9.17 17.42 14.55
N GLY A 377 9.86 18.56 14.78
CA GLY A 377 10.71 19.19 13.77
C GLY A 377 12.02 18.44 13.43
N ARG A 378 12.26 17.27 14.04
CA ARG A 378 13.42 16.41 13.75
C ARG A 378 13.04 15.12 13.03
N LEU A 379 11.75 14.81 12.91
CA LEU A 379 11.25 13.63 12.21
C LEU A 379 11.06 13.93 10.69
N PRO A 380 11.17 12.92 9.83
CA PRO A 380 11.71 11.60 10.11
C PRO A 380 13.23 11.64 10.37
N LEU A 381 13.70 10.70 11.19
CA LEU A 381 15.10 10.42 11.45
C LEU A 381 15.65 9.37 10.48
N GLY A 382 16.97 9.33 10.33
CA GLY A 382 17.68 8.41 9.46
C GLY A 382 18.81 9.11 8.73
N THR A 383 19.86 8.36 8.40
CA THR A 383 21.02 8.85 7.64
C THR A 383 21.15 8.21 6.27
N THR A 384 20.52 7.06 6.08
CA THR A 384 20.45 6.34 4.80
C THR A 384 19.08 6.54 4.15
N PRO A 385 18.96 6.38 2.82
CA PRO A 385 17.66 6.40 2.14
C PRO A 385 16.67 5.37 2.70
N ALA A 386 17.14 4.15 3.01
CA ALA A 386 16.31 3.09 3.58
C ALA A 386 15.70 3.50 4.93
N GLU A 387 16.52 3.99 5.86
CA GLU A 387 16.04 4.49 7.17
C GLU A 387 15.05 5.65 7.00
N ARG A 388 15.30 6.55 6.04
CA ARG A 388 14.47 7.72 5.79
C ARG A 388 13.12 7.33 5.19
N HIS A 389 13.09 6.41 4.23
CA HIS A 389 11.85 5.89 3.65
C HIS A 389 11.05 5.10 4.69
N ALA A 390 11.71 4.23 5.48
CA ALA A 390 11.06 3.53 6.59
C ALA A 390 10.48 4.50 7.62
N GLY A 391 11.17 5.61 7.90
CA GLY A 391 10.65 6.66 8.76
C GLY A 391 9.41 7.37 8.18
N TRP A 392 9.38 7.62 6.87
CA TRP A 392 8.20 8.16 6.21
C TRP A 392 7.02 7.17 6.24
N MET A 393 7.26 5.88 6.00
CA MET A 393 6.21 4.85 6.07
C MET A 393 5.66 4.70 7.49
N ALA A 394 6.53 4.78 8.51
CA ALA A 394 6.12 4.80 9.90
C ALA A 394 5.22 5.99 10.22
N LEU A 395 5.57 7.19 9.74
CA LEU A 395 4.74 8.38 9.93
C LEU A 395 3.39 8.27 9.20
N ALA A 396 3.36 7.71 7.98
CA ALA A 396 2.11 7.50 7.25
C ALA A 396 1.19 6.50 7.97
N ALA A 397 1.71 5.34 8.39
CA ALA A 397 0.94 4.35 9.14
C ALA A 397 0.41 4.91 10.47
N VAL A 398 1.23 5.63 11.22
CA VAL A 398 0.83 6.21 12.52
C VAL A 398 -0.17 7.36 12.34
N ALA A 399 -0.01 8.20 11.31
CA ALA A 399 -0.96 9.26 11.00
C ALA A 399 -2.34 8.73 10.62
N ASN A 400 -2.37 7.53 10.05
CA ASN A 400 -3.57 6.77 9.74
C ASN A 400 -4.23 6.09 10.96
N GLU A 401 -3.74 6.34 12.18
CA GLU A 401 -4.25 5.70 13.40
C GLU A 401 -4.18 4.16 13.34
N THR A 402 -3.24 3.59 12.59
CA THR A 402 -2.94 2.15 12.64
C THR A 402 -2.60 1.75 14.09
N PRO A 403 -3.16 0.65 14.63
CA PRO A 403 -2.78 0.13 15.95
C PRO A 403 -1.29 -0.18 16.03
N ALA A 404 -0.68 0.10 17.19
CA ALA A 404 0.78 -0.02 17.35
C ALA A 404 1.35 -1.42 17.14
N GLU A 405 0.57 -2.46 17.41
CA GLU A 405 0.93 -3.85 17.14
C GLU A 405 1.02 -4.20 15.64
N LEU A 406 0.47 -3.35 14.76
CA LEU A 406 0.48 -3.53 13.31
C LEU A 406 1.47 -2.59 12.60
N TRP A 407 2.15 -1.68 13.31
CA TRP A 407 3.05 -0.71 12.68
C TRP A 407 4.16 -1.37 11.88
N GLU A 408 4.83 -2.37 12.45
CA GLU A 408 5.94 -3.06 11.78
C GLU A 408 5.49 -3.73 10.48
N GLU A 409 4.34 -4.42 10.50
CA GLU A 409 3.75 -5.08 9.33
C GLU A 409 3.39 -4.05 8.25
N SER A 410 2.63 -3.01 8.60
CA SER A 410 2.25 -1.96 7.65
C SER A 410 3.46 -1.22 7.06
N ILE A 411 4.50 -0.95 7.86
CA ILE A 411 5.73 -0.30 7.36
C ILE A 411 6.44 -1.22 6.36
N SER A 412 6.55 -2.51 6.66
CA SER A 412 7.19 -3.49 5.79
C SER A 412 6.46 -3.65 4.47
N GLU A 413 5.12 -3.67 4.46
CA GLU A 413 4.29 -3.68 3.26
C GLU A 413 4.53 -2.43 2.40
N LEU A 414 4.43 -1.24 3.01
CA LEU A 414 4.66 0.02 2.29
C LEU A 414 6.09 0.14 1.74
N LEU A 415 7.09 -0.38 2.45
CA LEU A 415 8.46 -0.44 1.94
C LEU A 415 8.59 -1.41 0.75
N PHE A 416 7.89 -2.54 0.81
CA PHE A 416 7.85 -3.51 -0.29
C PHE A 416 7.22 -2.89 -1.54
N ASP A 417 6.13 -2.14 -1.39
CA ASP A 417 5.48 -1.37 -2.46
C ASP A 417 6.44 -0.39 -3.14
N LEU A 418 7.25 0.32 -2.35
CA LEU A 418 8.30 1.22 -2.83
C LEU A 418 9.47 0.49 -3.51
N GLY A 419 9.48 -0.84 -3.54
CA GLY A 419 10.50 -1.66 -4.18
C GLY A 419 11.65 -2.08 -3.27
N TRP A 420 11.58 -1.81 -1.96
CA TRP A 420 12.57 -2.34 -1.02
C TRP A 420 12.39 -3.85 -0.86
N ARG A 421 13.52 -4.56 -0.74
CA ARG A 421 13.57 -6.02 -0.61
C ARG A 421 14.55 -6.38 0.49
N ASP A 422 14.28 -7.48 1.19
CA ASP A 422 15.28 -8.06 2.08
C ASP A 422 16.49 -8.55 1.25
N ARG A 423 17.68 -8.45 1.85
CA ARG A 423 18.94 -8.76 1.15
C ARG A 423 19.14 -10.26 0.95
N GLU A 424 18.67 -11.07 1.88
CA GLU A 424 18.86 -12.53 1.89
C GLU A 424 17.72 -13.24 1.16
N ASP A 425 16.49 -12.72 1.29
CA ASP A 425 15.30 -13.28 0.64
C ASP A 425 14.45 -12.18 -0.01
N PRO A 426 14.46 -12.05 -1.36
CA PRO A 426 13.69 -11.02 -2.04
C PRO A 426 12.16 -11.21 -1.95
N TYR A 427 11.68 -12.36 -1.48
CA TYR A 427 10.25 -12.60 -1.24
C TYR A 427 9.83 -12.31 0.20
N ARG A 428 10.79 -12.02 1.07
CA ARG A 428 10.53 -11.61 2.44
C ARG A 428 10.32 -10.10 2.51
N ALA A 429 9.31 -9.69 3.28
CA ALA A 429 9.06 -8.28 3.54
C ALA A 429 10.31 -7.60 4.15
N PRO A 430 10.69 -6.40 3.68
CA PRO A 430 11.88 -5.69 4.16
C PRO A 430 11.72 -5.31 5.64
N SER A 431 12.85 -5.18 6.35
CA SER A 431 12.84 -4.75 7.76
C SER A 431 12.21 -3.36 7.93
N PRO A 432 11.28 -3.18 8.89
CA PRO A 432 10.66 -1.89 9.18
C PRO A 432 11.49 -1.00 10.11
N GLU A 433 12.63 -1.51 10.60
CA GLU A 433 13.48 -0.83 11.58
C GLU A 433 13.93 0.55 11.09
N SER A 434 13.66 1.58 11.89
CA SER A 434 14.17 2.92 11.64
C SER A 434 14.28 3.72 12.95
N PRO A 435 15.21 4.69 13.03
CA PRO A 435 15.29 5.58 14.19
C PRO A 435 14.00 6.39 14.42
N THR A 436 13.18 6.57 13.37
CA THR A 436 11.85 7.20 13.47
C THR A 436 10.86 6.28 14.18
N LEU A 437 10.83 5.00 13.84
CA LEU A 437 9.98 4.01 14.50
C LEU A 437 10.36 3.88 15.99
N ASP A 438 11.64 3.87 16.32
CA ASP A 438 12.11 3.90 17.72
C ASP A 438 11.56 5.12 18.47
N ALA A 439 11.59 6.31 17.83
CA ALA A 439 11.02 7.52 18.42
C ALA A 439 9.50 7.41 18.62
N LEU A 440 8.76 6.87 17.65
CA LEU A 440 7.32 6.69 17.73
C LEU A 440 6.93 5.68 18.82
N HIS A 441 7.64 4.57 18.97
CA HIS A 441 7.44 3.62 20.07
C HIS A 441 7.67 4.26 21.44
N LEU A 442 8.71 5.08 21.58
CA LEU A 442 8.98 5.81 22.82
C LEU A 442 7.87 6.81 23.15
N LEU A 443 7.39 7.58 22.16
CA LEU A 443 6.27 8.51 22.31
C LEU A 443 4.97 7.75 22.66
N ALA A 444 4.78 6.55 22.11
CA ALA A 444 3.63 5.69 22.39
C ALA A 444 3.70 4.97 23.75
N GLY A 445 4.75 5.21 24.54
CA GLY A 445 4.85 4.68 25.89
C GLY A 445 5.47 3.29 25.99
N ALA A 446 6.31 2.88 25.03
CA ALA A 446 7.03 1.59 25.05
C ALA A 446 7.75 1.31 26.39
N MET A 447 8.20 2.36 27.09
CA MET A 447 8.80 2.29 28.43
C MET A 447 7.93 1.62 29.50
N ARG A 448 6.60 1.76 29.39
CA ARG A 448 5.61 1.22 30.34
C ARG A 448 4.86 0.00 29.79
N ALA A 449 5.04 -0.32 28.52
CA ALA A 449 4.28 -1.31 27.79
C ALA A 449 5.12 -2.54 27.39
N ASN A 450 6.11 -2.94 28.20
CA ASN A 450 7.00 -4.07 27.88
C ASN A 450 7.68 -3.93 26.50
N GLY A 451 8.00 -2.70 26.09
CA GLY A 451 8.56 -2.38 24.77
C GLY A 451 7.58 -2.49 23.61
N ARG A 452 6.31 -2.85 23.83
CA ARG A 452 5.32 -3.13 22.79
C ARG A 452 4.03 -2.37 23.06
N PRO A 453 3.93 -1.09 22.63
CA PRO A 453 2.68 -0.36 22.71
C PRO A 453 1.56 -1.11 21.95
N LYS A 454 0.31 -0.89 22.34
CA LYS A 454 -0.87 -1.51 21.74
C LYS A 454 -1.99 -0.51 21.52
N GLY A 455 -2.83 -0.78 20.54
CA GLY A 455 -3.95 0.06 20.15
C GLY A 455 -3.50 1.39 19.53
N VAL A 456 -4.45 2.31 19.42
CA VAL A 456 -4.25 3.61 18.81
C VAL A 456 -3.89 4.64 19.88
N ASN A 457 -2.77 5.35 19.69
CA ASN A 457 -2.44 6.54 20.46
C ASN A 457 -2.66 7.80 19.61
N THR A 458 -3.80 8.46 19.81
CA THR A 458 -4.24 9.63 19.02
C THR A 458 -3.29 10.82 19.11
N ALA A 459 -2.57 10.98 20.23
CA ALA A 459 -1.59 12.05 20.40
C ALA A 459 -0.31 11.77 19.58
N VAL A 460 0.12 10.50 19.50
CA VAL A 460 1.23 10.11 18.60
C VAL A 460 0.80 10.23 17.14
N ALA A 461 -0.43 9.84 16.80
CA ALA A 461 -1.01 10.07 15.47
C ALA A 461 -1.02 11.57 15.10
N ALA A 462 -1.38 12.45 16.04
CA ALA A 462 -1.32 13.90 15.84
C ALA A 462 0.11 14.41 15.58
N VAL A 463 1.13 13.83 16.24
CA VAL A 463 2.55 14.12 15.93
C VAL A 463 2.87 13.71 14.50
N ALA A 464 2.52 12.49 14.10
CA ALA A 464 2.80 11.99 12.76
C ALA A 464 2.11 12.83 11.68
N ARG A 465 0.82 13.18 11.88
CA ARG A 465 0.07 14.11 11.02
C ARG A 465 0.73 15.48 10.92
N ALA A 466 1.25 16.01 12.02
CA ALA A 466 1.97 17.28 12.00
C ALA A 466 3.26 17.20 11.16
N VAL A 467 3.97 16.07 11.17
CA VAL A 467 5.20 15.89 10.39
C VAL A 467 4.91 15.73 8.90
N ILE A 468 3.95 14.88 8.53
CA ILE A 468 3.69 14.58 7.11
C ILE A 468 3.08 15.76 6.34
N ARG A 469 2.51 16.75 7.05
CA ARG A 469 1.86 17.95 6.46
C ARG A 469 2.68 19.25 6.60
N ALA A 470 3.82 19.21 7.28
CA ALA A 470 4.60 20.41 7.66
C ALA A 470 5.37 21.03 6.50
#